data_AF-A0AAV9MD76-F1
#
_entry.id   AF-A0AAV9MD76-F1
#
_cell.length_a   1.000
_cell.length_b   1.000
_cell.length_c   1.000
_cell.angle_alpha   90.00
_cell.angle_beta   90.00
_cell.angle_gamma   90.00
#
_symmetry.space_group_name_H-M   'P 1'
#
loop_
_entity.id
_entity.type
_entity.pdbx_description
1 polymer ?
#
loop_
_entity_poly.entity_id
_entity_poly.type
_entity_poly.pdbx_seq_one_letter_code
_entity_poly.pdbx_strand_id
1 'polypeptide(L)' 'MIVSEYEARFHELSRHATMILPTEEERVRCFVHGLRYCLRDDTEHLVSAGRSFLDVFDHARSM' A
#
# COMPACT_ATOMS: atom_id res chain seq x y z
N MET A 1 -0.25 -15.02 -3.42
CA MET A 1 0.71 -13.96 -3.08
C MET A 1 0.33 -13.44 -1.71
N ILE A 2 1.24 -13.60 -0.75
CA ILE A 2 1.07 -13.02 0.60
C ILE A 2 1.41 -11.54 0.55
N VAL A 3 0.83 -10.73 1.45
CA VAL A 3 0.98 -9.26 1.44
C VAL A 3 2.46 -8.82 1.49
N SER A 4 3.31 -9.58 2.19
CA SER A 4 4.75 -9.30 2.24
C SER A 4 5.49 -9.50 0.91
N GLU A 5 5.10 -10.49 0.10
CA GLU A 5 5.67 -10.66 -1.24
C GLU A 5 5.25 -9.52 -2.17
N TYR A 6 4.02 -9.06 -2.02
CA TYR A 6 3.50 -7.93 -2.76
C TYR A 6 4.22 -6.63 -2.38
N GLU A 7 4.39 -6.37 -1.08
CA GLU A 7 5.09 -5.19 -0.58
C GLU A 7 6.52 -5.12 -1.10
N ALA A 8 7.28 -6.22 -1.05
CA ALA A 8 8.64 -6.26 -1.56
C ALA A 8 8.71 -5.87 -3.05
N ARG A 9 7.81 -6.44 -3.87
CA ARG A 9 7.73 -6.11 -5.31
C ARG A 9 7.26 -4.67 -5.54
N PHE A 10 6.30 -4.20 -4.76
CA PHE A 10 5.82 -2.83 -4.84
C PHE A 10 6.94 -1.84 -4.49
N HIS A 11 7.73 -2.13 -3.45
CA HIS A 11 8.86 -1.29 -3.06
C HIS A 11 9.98 -1.29 -4.10
N GLU A 12 10.28 -2.45 -4.70
CA GLU A 12 11.27 -2.57 -5.77
C GLU A 12 10.88 -1.74 -7.00
N LEU A 13 9.60 -1.72 -7.38
CA LEU A 13 9.11 -0.97 -8.53
C LEU A 13 8.94 0.53 -8.21
N SER A 14 8.34 0.86 -7.07
CA SER A 14 8.00 2.24 -6.71
C SER A 14 9.23 3.12 -6.49
N ARG A 15 10.39 2.56 -6.13
CA ARG A 15 11.65 3.33 -6.03
C ARG A 15 12.08 3.97 -7.35
N HIS A 16 11.62 3.44 -8.48
CA HIS A 16 11.89 3.97 -9.82
C HIS A 16 10.79 4.92 -10.31
N ALA A 17 9.68 4.99 -9.58
CA ALA A 17 8.49 5.73 -9.95
C ALA A 17 8.37 7.05 -9.16
N THR A 18 9.47 7.64 -8.71
CA THR A 18 9.47 8.86 -7.88
C THR A 18 8.84 10.08 -8.57
N MET A 19 8.74 10.06 -9.90
CA MET A 19 8.02 11.09 -10.67
C MET A 19 6.50 10.82 -10.77
N ILE A 20 6.06 9.58 -10.53
CA ILE A 20 4.66 9.13 -10.66
C ILE A 20 3.99 9.05 -9.29
N LEU A 21 4.73 8.63 -8.27
CA LEU A 21 4.30 8.56 -6.89
C LEU A 21 5.22 9.46 -6.04
N PRO A 22 5.18 10.80 -6.25
CA PRO A 22 6.10 11.72 -5.60
C PRO A 22 5.86 11.84 -4.10
N THR A 23 4.64 11.60 -3.63
CA THR A 23 4.28 11.66 -2.21
C THR A 23 4.08 10.29 -1.58
N GLU A 24 4.28 10.20 -0.27
CA GLU A 24 3.95 8.98 0.49
C GLU A 24 2.46 8.65 0.39
N GLU A 25 1.58 9.65 0.41
CA GLU A 25 0.13 9.47 0.28
C GLU A 25 -0.27 8.81 -1.04
N GLU A 26 0.32 9.23 -2.16
CA GLU A 26 0.10 8.60 -3.46
C GLU A 26 0.65 7.16 -3.50
N ARG A 27 1.82 6.93 -2.88
CA ARG A 27 2.37 5.57 -2.76
C ARG A 27 1.45 4.65 -1.96
N VAL A 28 0.90 5.13 -0.84
CA VAL A 28 -0.05 4.38 0.00
C VAL A 28 -1.33 4.08 -0.77
N ARG A 29 -1.90 5.08 -1.47
CA ARG A 29 -3.08 4.87 -2.34
C ARG A 29 -2.82 3.83 -3.42
N CYS A 30 -1.68 3.92 -4.10
CA CYS A 30 -1.31 2.99 -5.16
C CYS A 30 -1.11 1.57 -4.62
N PHE A 31 -0.45 1.45 -3.46
CA PHE A 31 -0.26 0.16 -2.78
C PHE A 31 -1.60 -0.52 -2.48
N VAL A 32 -2.52 0.21 -1.82
CA VAL A 32 -3.85 -0.27 -1.45
C VAL A 32 -4.68 -0.63 -2.69
N HIS A 33 -4.59 0.17 -3.76
CA HIS A 33 -5.29 -0.12 -5.01
C HIS A 33 -4.86 -1.45 -5.64
N GLY A 34 -3.59 -1.84 -5.50
CA GLY A 34 -3.11 -3.14 -5.99
C GLY A 34 -3.38 -4.34 -5.07
N LEU A 35 -3.98 -4.13 -3.89
CA LEU A 35 -4.42 -5.22 -3.02
C LEU A 35 -5.63 -5.96 -3.59
N ARG A 36 -5.83 -7.20 -3.12
CA ARG A 36 -7.06 -7.96 -3.41
C ARG A 36 -8.26 -7.22 -2.84
N TYR A 37 -9.43 -7.37 -3.46
CA TYR A 37 -10.64 -6.63 -3.12
C TYR A 37 -10.95 -6.60 -1.61
N CYS A 38 -10.91 -7.75 -0.92
CA CYS A 38 -11.17 -7.82 0.51
C CYS A 38 -10.18 -6.97 1.33
N LEU A 39 -8.87 -7.17 1.10
CA LEU A 39 -7.82 -6.39 1.76
C LEU A 39 -7.92 -4.89 1.46
N ARG A 40 -8.33 -4.53 0.24
CA ARG A 40 -8.50 -3.13 -0.15
C ARG A 40 -9.64 -2.48 0.62
N ASP A 41 -10.82 -3.12 0.65
CA ASP A 41 -12.01 -2.61 1.35
C ASP A 41 -11.70 -2.39 2.85
N ASP A 42 -10.99 -3.35 3.45
CA ASP A 42 -10.58 -3.27 4.85
C ASP A 42 -9.49 -2.22 5.11
N THR A 43 -8.67 -1.83 4.13
CA THR A 43 -7.57 -0.86 4.32
C THR A 43 -7.89 0.56 3.83
N GLU A 44 -8.95 0.76 3.05
CA GLU A 44 -9.29 2.04 2.40
C GLU A 44 -9.55 3.18 3.41
N HIS A 45 -10.11 2.84 4.57
CA HIS A 45 -10.35 3.78 5.66
C HIS A 45 -9.04 4.30 6.28
N LEU A 46 -7.97 3.49 6.33
CA LEU A 46 -6.66 3.90 6.86
C LEU A 46 -5.99 4.93 5.95
N VAL A 47 -6.14 4.77 4.64
CA VAL A 47 -5.66 5.75 3.65
C VAL A 47 -6.39 7.08 3.81
N SER A 48 -7.71 7.03 4.00
CA SER A 48 -8.55 8.21 4.22
C SER A 48 -8.22 8.93 5.54
N ALA A 49 -7.77 8.18 6.55
CA ALA A 49 -7.30 8.71 7.83
C ALA A 49 -5.83 9.21 7.79
N GLY A 50 -5.17 9.18 6.63
CA GLY A 50 -3.78 9.64 6.47
C GLY A 50 -2.77 8.79 7.23
N ARG A 51 -3.03 7.49 7.40
CA ARG A 51 -2.12 6.58 8.10
C ARG A 51 -0.86 6.34 7.27
N SER A 52 0.24 6.05 7.97
CA SER A 52 1.54 5.78 7.34
C SER A 52 1.48 4.52 6.47
N PHE A 53 2.44 4.39 5.55
CA PHE A 53 2.57 3.16 4.76
C PHE A 53 2.73 1.92 5.65
N LEU A 54 3.52 2.03 6.73
CA LEU A 54 3.78 0.91 7.63
C LEU A 54 2.51 0.47 8.36
N ASP A 55 1.70 1.42 8.86
CA ASP A 55 0.41 1.12 9.51
C ASP A 55 -0.54 0.36 8.58
N VAL A 56 -0.62 0.81 7.32
CA VAL A 56 -1.48 0.20 6.29
C VAL A 56 -0.97 -1.20 5.93
N PHE A 57 0.34 -1.36 5.76
CA PHE A 57 0.96 -2.64 5.47
C PHE A 57 0.77 -3.66 6.61
N ASP A 58 1.01 -3.25 7.86
CA ASP A 58 0.86 -4.13 9.02
C ASP A 58 -0.60 -4.57 9.19
N HIS A 59 -1.55 -3.67 8.97
CA HIS A 59 -2.97 -4.02 8.97
C HIS A 59 -3.30 -5.05 7.88
N ALA A 60 -2.90 -4.77 6.63
CA ALA A 60 -3.14 -5.68 5.50
C ALA A 60 -2.49 -7.06 5.70
N ARG A 61 -1.31 -7.11 6.34
CA ARG A 61 -0.57 -8.34 6.64
C ARG A 61 -1.22 -9.15 7.77
N SER A 62 -1.93 -8.50 8.69
CA SER A 62 -2.58 -9.14 9.84
C SER A 62 -3.91 -9.83 9.51
N MET A 63 -4.38 -9.73 8.27
CA MET A 63 -5.60 -10.36 7.77
C MET A 63 -5.32 -11.63 6.98
#